data_AF-A0AAV3FS54-F1
#
_entry.id   AF-A0AAV3FS54-F1
#
_cell.length_a   1.000
_cell.length_b   1.000
_cell.length_c   1.000
_cell.angle_alpha   90.00
_cell.angle_beta   90.00
_cell.angle_gamma   90.00
#
_symmetry.space_group_name_H-M   'P 1'
#
loop_
_entity.id
_entity.type
_entity.pdbx_description
1 polymer ?
#
loop_
_entity_poly.entity_id
_entity_poly.type
_entity_poly.pdbx_seq_one_letter_code
_entity_poly.pdbx_strand_id
1 'polypeptide(L)'
;MNLLHKKSILDCSELEERIHQAETNQLLEMITSLPNFDCDFEVTFEDDYHKKMNYPLFYESNLHQISDFIETRDIKNGVDTLLTEDNHLSFRAFGQHYTAEGKDGILTTLITVKCFGEGRMPIDMSRYFSTPEPTIENSLTL
;
A
#
# COMPACT_ATOMS: atom_id res chain seq x y z
N MET A 1 -9.36 6.21 -2.21
CA MET A 1 -8.58 5.08 -1.64
C MET A 1 -8.86 4.98 -0.16
N ASN A 2 -8.98 3.76 0.36
CA ASN A 2 -9.30 3.48 1.75
C ASN A 2 -8.11 2.81 2.44
N LEU A 3 -7.67 3.34 3.57
CA LEU A 3 -6.57 2.76 4.34
C LEU A 3 -7.04 1.49 5.07
N LEU A 4 -6.24 0.42 4.99
CA LEU A 4 -6.51 -0.85 5.70
C LEU A 4 -5.88 -0.92 7.09
N HIS A 5 -5.01 0.04 7.41
CA HIS A 5 -4.48 0.27 8.75
C HIS A 5 -5.38 1.24 9.52
N LYS A 6 -5.27 1.24 10.86
CA LYS A 6 -5.99 2.22 11.68
C LYS A 6 -5.50 3.66 11.48
N LYS A 7 -4.21 3.81 11.13
CA LYS A 7 -3.52 5.08 10.95
C LYS A 7 -2.45 4.92 9.89
N SER A 8 -2.13 5.96 9.14
CA SER A 8 -1.00 5.93 8.20
C SER A 8 0.31 5.86 8.98
N ILE A 9 1.30 5.12 8.47
CA ILE A 9 2.61 5.00 9.13
C ILE A 9 3.29 6.35 9.36
N LEU A 10 3.11 7.31 8.45
CA LEU A 10 3.73 8.64 8.59
C LEU A 10 3.14 9.47 9.74
N ASP A 11 1.93 9.14 10.18
CA ASP A 11 1.25 9.83 11.27
C ASP A 11 1.38 9.08 12.61
N CYS A 12 2.03 7.93 12.62
CA CYS A 12 2.20 7.11 13.82
C CYS A 12 3.23 7.73 14.78
N SER A 13 2.92 7.68 16.08
CA SER A 13 3.92 7.69 17.15
C SER A 13 4.64 6.34 17.21
N GLU A 14 5.76 6.27 17.92
CA GLU A 14 6.55 5.03 18.10
C GLU A 14 5.70 3.83 18.58
N LEU A 15 4.71 4.05 19.45
CA LEU A 15 3.82 2.98 19.88
C LEU A 15 2.83 2.57 18.78
N GLU A 16 2.28 3.54 18.05
CA GLU A 16 1.37 3.29 16.93
C GLU A 16 2.09 2.60 15.76
N GLU A 17 3.38 2.88 15.54
CA GLU A 17 4.20 2.18 14.54
C GLU A 17 4.26 0.67 14.81
N ARG A 18 4.36 0.26 16.08
CA ARG A 18 4.34 -1.16 16.45
C ARG A 18 2.99 -1.82 16.17
N ILE A 19 1.89 -1.08 16.35
CA ILE A 19 0.54 -1.54 16.03
C ILE A 19 0.40 -1.67 14.51
N HIS A 20 0.82 -0.64 13.76
CA HIS A 20 0.83 -0.62 12.31
C HIS A 20 1.66 -1.76 11.71
N GLN A 21 2.82 -2.06 12.27
CA GLN A 21 3.63 -3.21 11.83
C GLN A 21 2.93 -4.54 12.08
N ALA A 22 2.22 -4.69 13.20
CA ALA A 22 1.43 -5.88 13.46
C ALA A 22 0.25 -6.01 12.47
N GLU A 23 -0.42 -4.91 12.14
CA GLU A 23 -1.47 -4.85 11.12
C GLU A 23 -0.92 -5.21 9.73
N THR A 24 0.26 -4.68 9.38
CA THR A 24 0.97 -5.03 8.14
C THR A 24 1.25 -6.53 8.05
N ASN A 25 1.77 -7.13 9.12
CA ASN A 25 2.05 -8.57 9.14
C ASN A 25 0.78 -9.40 8.98
N GLN A 26 -0.31 -9.02 9.66
CA GLN A 26 -1.62 -9.69 9.52
C GLN A 26 -2.16 -9.59 8.09
N LEU A 27 -2.04 -8.43 7.45
CA LEU A 27 -2.46 -8.24 6.06
C LEU A 27 -1.65 -9.12 5.09
N LEU A 28 -0.33 -9.24 5.29
CA LEU A 28 0.52 -10.12 4.48
C LEU A 28 0.21 -11.61 4.70
N GLU A 29 -0.07 -12.02 5.94
CA GLU A 29 -0.56 -13.38 6.25
C GLU A 29 -1.90 -13.66 5.56
N MET A 30 -2.83 -12.71 5.58
CA MET A 30 -4.09 -12.83 4.84
C MET A 30 -3.85 -12.98 3.34
N ILE A 31 -2.98 -12.15 2.74
CA ILE A 31 -2.63 -12.24 1.31
C ILE A 31 -2.07 -13.63 0.95
N THR A 32 -1.14 -14.16 1.75
CA THR A 32 -0.54 -15.48 1.50
C THR A 32 -1.51 -16.65 1.74
N SER A 33 -2.60 -16.44 2.50
CA SER A 33 -3.67 -17.43 2.66
C SER A 33 -4.64 -17.50 1.47
N LEU A 34 -4.68 -16.47 0.61
CA LEU A 34 -5.50 -16.45 -0.60
C LEU A 34 -4.88 -17.31 -1.70
N PRO A 35 -5.65 -17.73 -2.73
CA PRO A 35 -5.08 -18.28 -3.95
C PRO A 35 -4.02 -17.34 -4.53
N ASN A 36 -2.94 -17.91 -5.08
CA ASN A 36 -1.87 -17.14 -5.70
C ASN A 36 -2.32 -16.60 -7.08
N PHE A 37 -3.20 -15.60 -7.08
CA PHE A 37 -3.78 -15.02 -8.29
C PHE A 37 -2.71 -14.48 -9.23
N ASP A 38 -2.98 -14.57 -10.53
CA ASP A 38 -2.21 -13.82 -11.52
C ASP A 38 -2.46 -12.33 -11.29
N CYS A 39 -1.41 -11.51 -11.40
CA CYS A 39 -1.46 -10.10 -11.10
C CYS A 39 -0.72 -9.24 -12.13
N ASP A 40 -1.23 -8.03 -12.34
CA ASP A 40 -0.44 -6.93 -12.88
C ASP A 40 -0.13 -5.96 -11.74
N PHE A 41 1.15 -5.66 -11.51
CA PHE A 41 1.61 -4.64 -10.58
C PHE A 41 1.86 -3.35 -11.35
N GLU A 42 1.14 -2.29 -11.00
CA GLU A 42 1.33 -0.94 -11.51
C GLU A 42 2.04 -0.10 -10.46
N VAL A 43 3.20 0.47 -10.81
CA VAL A 43 3.99 1.31 -9.92
C VAL A 43 3.92 2.75 -10.40
N THR A 44 3.45 3.64 -9.53
CA THR A 44 3.37 5.08 -9.77
C THR A 44 4.06 5.86 -8.66
N PHE A 45 4.32 7.14 -8.91
CA PHE A 45 4.94 8.05 -7.94
C PHE A 45 3.93 9.14 -7.60
N GLU A 46 3.73 9.37 -6.31
CA GLU A 46 2.75 10.34 -5.82
C GLU A 46 3.39 11.68 -5.44
N ASP A 47 4.69 11.72 -5.15
CA ASP A 47 5.39 12.96 -4.80
C ASP A 47 5.70 13.83 -6.02
N ASP A 48 5.67 15.15 -5.81
CA ASP A 48 5.77 16.17 -6.87
C ASP A 48 7.00 16.02 -7.77
N TYR A 49 8.13 15.60 -7.22
CA TYR A 49 9.39 15.51 -7.97
C TYR A 49 9.44 14.22 -8.78
N HIS A 50 9.30 13.06 -8.13
CA HIS A 50 9.44 11.77 -8.83
C HIS A 50 8.28 11.50 -9.78
N LYS A 51 7.08 12.03 -9.50
CA LYS A 51 5.94 11.98 -10.45
C LYS A 51 6.22 12.70 -11.77
N LYS A 52 7.02 13.77 -11.76
CA LYS A 52 7.43 14.47 -12.99
C LYS A 52 8.58 13.77 -13.71
N MET A 53 9.46 13.11 -12.96
CA MET A 53 10.70 12.54 -13.47
C MET A 53 10.55 11.11 -13.98
N ASN A 54 9.46 10.42 -13.61
CA ASN A 54 9.26 9.01 -13.92
C ASN A 54 7.92 8.76 -14.62
N TYR A 55 7.88 7.65 -15.36
CA TYR A 55 6.66 7.10 -15.93
C TYR A 55 6.15 5.94 -15.08
N PRO A 56 4.83 5.64 -15.11
CA PRO A 56 4.31 4.41 -14.51
C PRO A 56 5.01 3.17 -15.04
N LEU A 57 5.29 2.20 -14.16
CA LEU A 57 5.93 0.94 -14.50
C LEU A 57 4.94 -0.21 -14.30
N PHE A 58 4.98 -1.21 -15.18
CA PHE A 58 4.05 -2.33 -15.16
C PHE A 58 4.82 -3.65 -15.14
N TYR A 59 4.38 -4.57 -14.29
CA TYR A 59 4.99 -5.88 -14.11
C TYR A 59 3.91 -6.95 -14.05
N GLU A 60 4.04 -7.98 -14.87
CA GLU A 60 3.27 -9.22 -14.69
C GLU A 60 3.91 -10.02 -13.55
N SER A 61 3.08 -10.49 -12.62
CA SER A 61 3.51 -11.23 -11.43
C SER A 61 2.34 -12.03 -10.86
N ASN A 62 2.50 -12.53 -9.64
CA ASN A 62 1.44 -13.23 -8.90
C ASN A 62 1.32 -12.63 -7.49
N LEU A 63 0.13 -12.75 -6.89
CA LEU A 63 -0.21 -12.11 -5.62
C LEU A 63 0.80 -12.42 -4.50
N HIS A 64 1.29 -13.66 -4.40
CA HIS A 64 2.23 -14.06 -3.34
C HIS A 64 3.63 -13.46 -3.49
N GLN A 65 3.95 -12.85 -4.63
CA GLN A 65 5.23 -12.15 -4.85
C GLN A 65 5.22 -10.70 -4.34
N ILE A 66 4.09 -10.22 -3.81
CA ILE A 66 3.94 -8.81 -3.47
C ILE A 66 4.87 -8.36 -2.34
N SER A 67 5.14 -9.19 -1.33
CA SER A 67 6.08 -8.86 -0.26
C SER A 67 7.47 -8.58 -0.81
N ASP A 68 7.99 -9.52 -1.60
CA ASP A 68 9.34 -9.45 -2.15
C ASP A 68 9.44 -8.27 -3.14
N PHE A 69 8.37 -8.02 -3.91
CA PHE A 69 8.32 -6.90 -4.82
C PHE A 69 8.32 -5.54 -4.11
N ILE A 70 7.58 -5.41 -3.00
CA ILE A 70 7.58 -4.20 -2.17
C ILE A 70 9.00 -3.93 -1.64
N GLU A 71 9.71 -4.96 -1.16
CA GLU A 71 11.08 -4.84 -0.65
C GLU A 71 12.11 -4.37 -1.70
N THR A 72 11.82 -4.51 -2.99
CA THR A 72 12.67 -3.94 -4.05
C THR A 72 12.56 -2.41 -4.17
N ARG A 73 11.59 -1.78 -3.48
CA ARG A 73 11.36 -0.34 -3.51
C ARG A 73 12.11 0.35 -2.38
N ASP A 74 12.32 1.66 -2.55
CA ASP A 74 12.89 2.46 -1.47
C ASP A 74 11.86 2.63 -0.36
N ILE A 75 12.04 1.89 0.73
CA ILE A 75 11.22 1.93 1.93
C ILE A 75 12.14 2.31 3.09
N LYS A 76 11.96 3.53 3.60
CA LYS A 76 12.68 4.06 4.76
C LYS A 76 11.74 4.42 5.91
N ASN A 77 10.52 4.78 5.57
CA ASN A 77 9.52 5.30 6.49
C ASN A 77 8.23 4.43 6.49
N GLY A 78 8.38 3.16 6.13
CA GLY A 78 7.31 2.15 6.15
C GLY A 78 6.39 2.16 4.93
N VAL A 79 5.31 1.37 5.03
CA VAL A 79 4.37 1.10 3.92
C VAL A 79 2.94 1.05 4.42
N ASP A 80 2.05 1.82 3.80
CA ASP A 80 0.61 1.67 4.02
C ASP A 80 -0.02 0.69 3.03
N THR A 81 -1.02 -0.07 3.48
CA THR A 81 -1.84 -0.94 2.63
C THR A 81 -3.22 -0.30 2.47
N LEU A 82 -3.71 -0.26 1.24
CA LEU A 82 -4.94 0.44 0.85
C LEU A 82 -5.81 -0.42 -0.06
N LEU A 83 -7.10 -0.10 -0.10
CA LEU A 83 -8.00 -0.45 -1.20
C LEU A 83 -8.22 0.75 -2.11
N THR A 84 -8.13 0.53 -3.42
CA THR A 84 -8.53 1.52 -4.42
C THR A 84 -10.06 1.65 -4.50
N GLU A 85 -10.55 2.67 -5.19
CA GLU A 85 -11.99 2.84 -5.46
C GLU A 85 -12.55 1.73 -6.35
N ASP A 86 -11.69 1.15 -7.19
CA ASP A 86 -11.98 -0.03 -8.02
C ASP A 86 -11.72 -1.36 -7.28
N ASN A 87 -11.57 -1.32 -5.95
CA ASN A 87 -11.33 -2.48 -5.08
C ASN A 87 -10.08 -3.31 -5.41
N HIS A 88 -9.00 -2.68 -5.84
CA HIS A 88 -7.68 -3.30 -5.94
C HIS A 88 -6.89 -3.09 -4.65
N LEU A 89 -6.01 -4.03 -4.31
CA LEU A 89 -5.01 -3.78 -3.27
C LEU A 89 -4.01 -2.74 -3.77
N SER A 90 -3.54 -1.88 -2.87
CA SER A 90 -2.41 -1.00 -3.15
C SER A 90 -1.51 -0.84 -1.95
N PHE A 91 -0.23 -0.62 -2.20
CA PHE A 91 0.80 -0.45 -1.18
C PHE A 91 1.51 0.87 -1.44
N ARG A 92 1.40 1.80 -0.49
CA ARG A 92 2.07 3.09 -0.54
C ARG A 92 3.34 3.01 0.29
N ALA A 93 4.47 2.92 -0.40
CA ALA A 93 5.79 2.88 0.19
C ALA A 93 6.37 4.28 0.36
N PHE A 94 6.85 4.57 1.56
CA PHE A 94 7.49 5.84 1.90
C PHE A 94 9.01 5.65 1.99
N GLY A 95 9.70 6.20 1.00
CA GLY A 95 11.15 6.12 0.83
C GLY A 95 11.88 7.26 1.52
N GLN A 96 13.06 7.58 0.99
CA GLN A 96 13.96 8.60 1.51
C GLN A 96 13.36 10.02 1.43
N HIS A 97 13.63 10.84 2.46
CA HIS A 97 13.40 12.29 2.40
C HIS A 97 14.40 12.96 1.44
N TYR A 98 13.92 13.94 0.69
CA TYR A 98 14.74 14.69 -0.26
C TYR A 98 14.40 16.18 -0.25
N THR A 99 15.33 16.99 -0.74
CA THR A 99 15.10 18.40 -1.08
C THR A 99 15.37 18.58 -2.56
N ALA A 100 14.38 19.05 -3.32
CA ALA A 100 14.50 19.34 -4.75
C ALA A 100 13.78 20.64 -5.08
N GLU A 101 14.38 21.48 -5.94
CA GLU A 101 13.79 22.77 -6.35
C GLU A 101 13.41 23.69 -5.16
N GLY A 102 14.15 23.60 -4.04
CA GLY A 102 13.87 24.37 -2.83
C GLY A 102 12.66 23.89 -2.02
N LYS A 103 12.14 22.69 -2.31
CA LYS A 103 11.07 22.04 -1.56
C LYS A 103 11.53 20.73 -0.96
N ASP A 104 11.11 20.48 0.27
CA ASP A 104 11.29 19.18 0.91
C ASP A 104 10.16 18.24 0.50
N GLY A 105 10.49 16.96 0.40
CA GLY A 105 9.56 15.91 0.06
C GLY A 105 10.00 14.55 0.61
N ILE A 106 9.13 13.57 0.41
CA ILE A 106 9.39 12.16 0.70
C ILE A 106 9.06 11.38 -0.56
N LEU A 107 9.98 10.51 -1.00
CA LEU A 107 9.71 9.63 -2.12
C LEU A 107 8.49 8.77 -1.78
N THR A 108 7.39 8.93 -2.53
CA THR A 108 6.16 8.19 -2.28
C THR A 108 5.83 7.35 -3.50
N THR A 109 6.01 6.03 -3.36
CA THR A 109 5.72 5.06 -4.42
C THR A 109 4.42 4.34 -4.12
N LEU A 110 3.48 4.33 -5.06
CA LEU A 110 2.24 3.57 -4.97
C LEU A 110 2.32 2.35 -5.89
N ILE A 111 2.15 1.17 -5.32
CA ILE A 111 2.07 -0.11 -6.05
C ILE A 111 0.62 -0.56 -6.02
N THR A 112 -0.07 -0.56 -7.16
CA THR A 112 -1.43 -1.10 -7.28
C THR A 112 -1.38 -2.50 -7.85
N VAL A 113 -2.05 -3.44 -7.17
CA VAL A 113 -2.08 -4.87 -7.51
C VAL A 113 -3.44 -5.22 -8.09
N LYS A 114 -3.48 -5.45 -9.41
CA LYS A 114 -4.68 -5.89 -10.12
C LYS A 114 -4.66 -7.42 -10.18
N CYS A 115 -5.49 -8.07 -9.36
CA CYS A 115 -5.60 -9.53 -9.30
C CYS A 115 -6.58 -10.07 -10.34
N PHE A 116 -6.27 -11.23 -10.90
CA PHE A 116 -7.09 -11.88 -11.91
C PHE A 116 -7.33 -13.36 -11.57
N GLY A 117 -8.57 -13.80 -11.78
CA GLY A 117 -8.97 -15.20 -11.73
C GLY A 117 -8.96 -15.86 -13.12
N GLU A 118 -9.69 -16.96 -13.25
CA GLU A 118 -9.83 -17.69 -14.51
C GLU A 118 -10.29 -16.77 -15.65
N GLY A 119 -9.66 -16.90 -16.83
CA GLY A 119 -9.97 -16.08 -18.00
C GLY A 119 -9.60 -14.59 -17.85
N ARG A 120 -8.68 -14.26 -16.93
CA ARG A 120 -8.31 -12.88 -16.56
C ARG A 120 -9.46 -12.03 -16.02
N MET A 121 -10.44 -12.64 -15.36
CA MET A 121 -11.51 -11.88 -14.73
C MET A 121 -10.99 -11.13 -13.50
N PRO A 122 -11.26 -9.82 -13.35
CA PRO A 122 -10.73 -9.03 -12.26
C PRO A 122 -11.31 -9.52 -10.93
N ILE A 123 -10.44 -9.63 -9.92
CA ILE A 123 -10.82 -10.00 -8.56
C ILE A 123 -11.07 -8.73 -7.76
N ASP A 124 -12.24 -8.69 -7.13
CA ASP A 124 -12.67 -7.65 -6.20
C ASP A 124 -12.06 -7.92 -4.81
N MET A 125 -11.02 -7.16 -4.44
CA MET A 125 -10.27 -7.39 -3.20
C MET A 125 -11.03 -6.91 -1.95
N SER A 126 -12.09 -6.11 -2.10
CA SER A 126 -12.95 -5.71 -0.98
C SER A 126 -13.70 -6.89 -0.33
N ARG A 127 -13.76 -8.04 -1.03
CA ARG A 127 -14.31 -9.28 -0.51
C ARG A 127 -13.42 -9.96 0.53
N TYR A 128 -12.13 -9.62 0.55
CA TYR A 128 -11.12 -10.20 1.43
C TYR A 128 -10.59 -9.21 2.45
N PHE A 129 -10.62 -7.91 2.12
CA PHE A 129 -10.07 -6.84 2.95
C PHE A 129 -11.12 -5.77 3.20
N SER A 130 -11.15 -5.24 4.42
CA SER A 130 -12.05 -4.18 4.83
C SER A 130 -11.31 -3.16 5.66
N THR A 131 -11.73 -1.89 5.58
CA THR A 131 -11.22 -0.84 6.45
C THR A 131 -11.52 -1.18 7.91
N PRO A 132 -10.61 -0.90 8.85
CA PRO A 132 -10.89 -1.02 10.28
C PRO A 132 -12.11 -0.17 10.66
N GLU A 133 -12.99 -0.69 11.52
CA GLU A 133 -14.05 0.13 12.10
C GLU A 133 -13.44 1.21 13.01
N PRO A 134 -14.00 2.44 13.03
CA PRO A 134 -13.55 3.47 13.94
C PRO A 134 -13.78 3.00 15.39
N THR A 135 -12.70 2.85 16.16
CA THR A 135 -12.80 2.58 17.58
C THR A 135 -13.38 3.79 18.32
N ILE A 136 -14.26 3.55 19.30
CA ILE A 136 -15.04 4.55 20.06
C ILE A 136 -14.17 5.68 20.66
N GLU A 137 -12.88 5.46 20.88
CA GLU A 137 -11.93 6.49 21.36
C GLU A 137 -11.72 7.65 20.37
N ASN A 138 -11.91 7.44 19.07
CA ASN A 138 -11.85 8.51 18.06
C ASN A 138 -13.09 9.42 18.06
N SER A 139 -14.16 9.01 18.75
CA SER A 139 -15.44 9.74 18.80
C SER A 139 -15.49 10.79 19.92
N LEU A 140 -14.51 10.79 20.83
CA LEU A 140 -14.55 11.60 22.05
C LEU A 140 -13.59 12.81 22.02
N THR A 141 -13.02 13.13 20.86
CA THR A 141 -12.11 14.28 20.67
C THR A 141 -12.61 15.31 19.65
N LEU A 142 -13.92 15.37 19.38
CA LEU A 142 -14.56 16.47 18.64
C LEU A 142 -15.06 17.57 19.59
#